data_AF-A0A435XCG4-F1
#
_entry.id   AF-A0A435XCG4-F1
#
_cell.length_a   1.000
_cell.length_b   1.000
_cell.length_c   1.000
_cell.angle_alpha   90.00
_cell.angle_beta   90.00
_cell.angle_gamma   90.00
#
_symmetry.space_group_name_H-M   'P 1'
#
loop_
_entity.id
_entity.type
_entity.pdbx_description
1 polymer ?
#
loop_
_entity_poly.entity_id
_entity_poly.type
_entity_poly.pdbx_seq_one_letter_code
_entity_poly.pdbx_strand_id
1 'polypeptide(L)'
;MLNTKPNWPILAVMVGISLTACKILPTKSGDGGNAPAFNPDKIVEEIWAAKVVPYLQEKAGPFAQVHTLATTDAAAAGAKYGNPNKQANSPWTFAVRLEGRIVAANTQSR
;
A
#
# COMPACT_ATOMS: atom_id res chain seq x y z
N MET A 1 18.49 -6.90 41.72
CA MET A 1 17.20 -7.56 41.47
C MET A 1 16.10 -6.66 42.00
N LEU A 2 15.57 -5.74 41.18
CA LEU A 2 14.46 -4.86 41.56
C LEU A 2 13.18 -5.43 40.94
N ASN A 3 12.37 -6.04 41.80
CA ASN A 3 11.10 -6.67 41.48
C ASN A 3 9.99 -5.59 41.53
N THR A 4 9.76 -4.90 40.43
CA THR A 4 8.74 -3.83 40.33
C THR A 4 7.37 -4.47 40.11
N LYS A 5 6.59 -4.63 41.19
CA LYS A 5 5.19 -5.06 41.11
C LYS A 5 4.36 -3.96 40.40
N PRO A 6 3.65 -4.26 39.30
CA PRO A 6 2.87 -3.25 38.60
C PRO A 6 1.66 -2.89 39.45
N ASN A 7 1.59 -1.64 39.91
CA ASN A 7 0.45 -1.14 40.64
C ASN A 7 -0.74 -1.04 39.69
N TRP A 8 -1.85 -1.70 40.03
CA TRP A 8 -3.14 -1.72 39.30
C TRP A 8 -3.57 -0.41 38.62
N PRO A 9 -3.43 0.79 39.23
CA PRO A 9 -3.79 2.05 38.55
C PRO A 9 -2.92 2.34 37.32
N ILE A 10 -1.66 1.90 37.29
CA ILE A 10 -0.75 2.13 36.15
C ILE A 10 -1.17 1.26 34.95
N LEU A 11 -1.64 0.03 35.20
CA LEU A 11 -2.17 -0.83 34.12
C LEU A 11 -3.44 -0.23 33.50
N ALA A 12 -4.34 0.34 34.31
CA ALA A 12 -5.57 0.96 33.84
C ALA A 12 -5.31 2.18 32.94
N VAL A 13 -4.32 3.01 33.30
CA VAL A 13 -3.92 4.18 32.49
C VAL A 13 -3.29 3.75 31.16
N MET A 14 -2.47 2.68 31.16
CA MET A 14 -1.84 2.20 29.93
C MET A 14 -2.86 1.62 28.92
N VAL A 15 -3.94 0.99 29.41
CA VAL A 15 -5.04 0.49 28.55
C VAL A 15 -5.86 1.65 27.98
N GLY A 16 -6.12 2.71 28.74
CA GLY A 16 -6.91 3.86 28.28
C GLY A 16 -6.28 4.61 27.08
N ILE A 17 -4.96 4.69 27.01
CA ILE A 17 -4.24 5.39 25.93
C ILE A 17 -4.23 4.59 24.62
N SER A 18 -4.41 3.27 24.69
CA SER A 18 -4.42 2.41 23.49
C SER A 18 -5.64 2.64 22.57
N LEU A 19 -6.73 3.22 23.09
CA LEU A 19 -7.99 3.42 22.37
C LEU A 19 -7.99 4.61 21.40
N THR A 20 -7.05 5.56 21.53
CA THR A 20 -6.96 6.73 20.63
C THR A 20 -6.14 6.47 19.36
N ALA A 21 -5.60 5.26 19.20
CA ALA A 21 -4.78 4.89 18.04
C ALA A 21 -5.59 4.58 16.77
N CYS A 22 -6.90 4.36 16.88
CA CYS A 22 -7.78 4.18 15.73
C CYS A 22 -8.33 5.53 15.23
N LYS A 23 -7.59 6.19 14.34
CA LYS A 23 -8.05 7.38 13.61
C LYS A 23 -9.15 6.98 12.61
N ILE A 24 -10.40 7.35 12.88
CA ILE A 24 -11.50 7.23 11.91
C ILE A 24 -11.25 8.26 10.79
N LEU A 25 -10.99 7.79 9.58
CA LEU A 25 -10.83 8.66 8.41
C LEU A 25 -12.21 8.99 7.83
N PRO A 26 -12.56 10.27 7.64
CA PRO A 26 -13.83 10.63 7.03
C PRO A 26 -13.90 10.12 5.59
N THR A 27 -14.84 9.22 5.32
CA THR A 27 -15.22 8.84 3.96
C THR A 27 -16.33 9.76 3.50
N LYS A 28 -16.14 10.47 2.39
CA LYS A 28 -17.18 11.31 1.79
C LYS A 28 -18.33 10.41 1.34
N SER A 29 -19.49 10.54 1.98
CA SER A 29 -20.73 9.89 1.53
C SER A 29 -21.04 10.36 0.11
N GLY A 30 -21.21 9.41 -0.82
CA GLY A 30 -21.51 9.71 -2.22
C GLY A 30 -22.93 10.26 -2.39
N ASP A 31 -23.07 11.31 -3.20
CA ASP A 31 -24.37 11.89 -3.55
C ASP A 31 -25.20 10.87 -4.34
N GLY A 32 -26.36 10.48 -3.78
CA GLY A 32 -27.23 9.41 -4.29
C GLY A 32 -28.06 9.80 -5.51
N GLY A 33 -27.44 10.33 -6.57
CA GLY A 33 -28.13 10.76 -7.78
C GLY A 33 -27.67 10.00 -9.04
N ASN A 34 -28.59 9.25 -9.67
CA ASN A 34 -28.63 8.80 -11.09
C ASN A 34 -27.31 8.57 -11.86
N ALA A 35 -26.24 8.16 -11.18
CA ALA A 35 -25.00 7.81 -11.85
C ALA A 35 -25.25 6.56 -12.71
N PRO A 36 -24.69 6.49 -13.93
CA PRO A 36 -24.71 5.26 -14.70
C PRO A 36 -24.17 4.12 -13.84
N ALA A 37 -24.78 2.94 -13.97
CA ALA A 37 -24.33 1.76 -13.24
C ALA A 37 -22.83 1.52 -13.47
N PHE A 38 -22.10 1.28 -12.39
CA PHE A 38 -20.68 1.01 -12.43
C PHE A 38 -20.41 -0.21 -13.32
N ASN A 39 -19.65 -0.02 -14.40
CA ASN A 39 -19.18 -1.09 -15.28
C ASN A 39 -17.65 -1.16 -15.21
N PRO A 40 -17.08 -2.09 -14.42
CA PRO A 40 -15.65 -2.18 -14.20
C PRO A 40 -14.87 -2.51 -15.48
N ASP A 41 -15.40 -3.39 -16.32
CA ASP A 41 -14.72 -3.84 -17.55
C ASP A 41 -14.51 -2.68 -18.51
N LYS A 42 -15.58 -1.89 -18.72
CA LYS A 42 -15.53 -0.69 -19.57
C LYS A 42 -14.53 0.34 -19.03
N ILE A 43 -14.52 0.57 -17.72
CA ILE A 43 -13.58 1.53 -17.10
C ILE A 43 -12.15 1.06 -17.31
N VAL A 44 -11.85 -0.23 -17.09
CA VAL A 44 -10.51 -0.78 -17.28
C VAL A 44 -10.08 -0.65 -18.74
N GLU A 45 -10.93 -1.06 -19.68
CA GLU A 45 -10.66 -0.98 -21.11
C GLU A 45 -10.31 0.44 -21.56
N GLU A 46 -11.09 1.44 -21.12
CA GLU A 46 -10.89 2.84 -21.47
C GLU A 46 -9.59 3.43 -20.93
N ILE A 47 -9.12 3.00 -19.74
CA ILE A 47 -7.93 3.59 -19.10
C ILE A 47 -6.66 2.79 -19.33
N TRP A 48 -6.73 1.50 -19.67
CA TRP A 48 -5.57 0.62 -19.60
C TRP A 48 -4.44 1.07 -20.53
N ALA A 49 -4.69 1.04 -21.84
CA ALA A 49 -3.70 1.42 -22.83
C ALA A 49 -3.38 2.92 -22.80
N ALA A 50 -4.39 3.76 -22.57
CA ALA A 50 -4.26 5.21 -22.67
C ALA A 50 -3.60 5.86 -21.44
N LYS A 51 -3.73 5.27 -20.25
CA LYS A 51 -3.30 5.89 -18.99
C LYS A 51 -2.43 4.96 -18.14
N VAL A 52 -2.89 3.73 -17.88
CA VAL A 52 -2.21 2.82 -16.95
C VAL A 52 -0.84 2.40 -17.48
N VAL A 53 -0.77 1.94 -18.73
CA VAL A 53 0.50 1.49 -19.33
C VAL A 53 1.53 2.63 -19.36
N PRO A 54 1.24 3.84 -19.90
CA PRO A 54 2.18 4.95 -19.87
C PRO A 54 2.62 5.35 -18.45
N TYR A 55 1.68 5.40 -17.51
CA TYR A 55 1.99 5.73 -16.12
C TYR A 55 2.97 4.74 -15.48
N LEU A 56 2.74 3.43 -15.67
CA LEU A 56 3.64 2.40 -15.16
C LEU A 56 5.00 2.44 -15.88
N GLN A 57 5.01 2.67 -17.19
CA GLN A 57 6.24 2.86 -17.94
C GLN A 57 7.04 4.10 -17.53
N GLU A 58 6.39 5.15 -17.02
CA GLU A 58 7.09 6.31 -16.48
C GLU A 58 7.63 6.02 -15.07
N LYS A 59 6.78 5.50 -14.18
CA LYS A 59 7.09 5.38 -12.75
C LYS A 59 7.91 4.16 -12.37
N ALA A 60 7.86 3.08 -13.16
CA ALA A 60 8.48 1.83 -12.74
C ALA A 60 10.01 1.90 -12.73
N GLY A 61 10.66 1.64 -11.60
CA GLY A 61 12.12 1.62 -11.51
C GLY A 61 12.74 0.30 -11.96
N PRO A 62 14.05 0.24 -12.30
CA PRO A 62 14.73 -1.03 -12.56
C PRO A 62 14.70 -1.93 -11.31
N PHE A 63 14.25 -3.18 -11.43
CA PHE A 63 14.03 -4.08 -10.30
C PHE A 63 15.22 -4.18 -9.36
N ALA A 64 16.44 -4.37 -9.88
CA ALA A 64 17.64 -4.51 -9.05
C ALA A 64 17.87 -3.29 -8.13
N GLN A 65 17.62 -2.08 -8.62
CA GLN A 65 17.80 -0.85 -7.85
C GLN A 65 16.69 -0.68 -6.80
N VAL A 66 15.44 -0.91 -7.20
CA VAL A 66 14.28 -0.83 -6.29
C VAL A 66 14.41 -1.86 -5.18
N HIS A 67 14.75 -3.11 -5.51
CA HIS A 67 14.93 -4.19 -4.56
C HIS A 67 16.05 -3.93 -3.57
N THR A 68 17.22 -3.50 -4.06
CA THR A 68 18.36 -3.16 -3.20
C THR A 68 17.97 -2.07 -2.21
N LEU A 69 17.41 -0.96 -2.71
CA LEU A 69 17.02 0.16 -1.85
C LEU A 69 15.89 -0.24 -0.89
N ALA A 70 14.89 -1.00 -1.33
CA ALA A 70 13.79 -1.44 -0.46
C ALA A 70 14.26 -2.36 0.67
N THR A 71 15.31 -3.14 0.44
CA THR A 71 15.92 -4.03 1.46
C THR A 71 16.77 -3.24 2.46
N THR A 72 17.49 -2.21 2.01
CA THR A 72 18.36 -1.40 2.88
C THR A 72 17.61 -0.28 3.60
N ASP A 73 16.65 0.35 2.93
CA ASP A 73 15.85 1.48 3.41
C ASP A 73 14.51 1.54 2.68
N ALA A 74 13.52 0.85 3.26
CA ALA A 74 12.16 0.81 2.72
C ALA A 74 11.49 2.19 2.66
N ALA A 75 11.84 3.14 3.54
CA ALA A 75 11.24 4.47 3.55
C ALA A 75 11.76 5.30 2.38
N ALA A 76 13.08 5.28 2.13
CA ALA A 76 13.68 5.94 0.98
C ALA A 76 13.23 5.30 -0.34
N ALA A 77 13.15 3.97 -0.41
CA ALA A 77 12.60 3.27 -1.58
C ALA A 77 11.15 3.70 -1.85
N GLY A 78 10.33 3.75 -0.81
CA GLY A 78 8.94 4.20 -0.88
C GLY A 78 8.79 5.64 -1.37
N ALA A 79 9.61 6.56 -0.86
CA ALA A 79 9.60 7.95 -1.30
C ALA A 79 10.03 8.11 -2.77
N LYS A 80 10.94 7.26 -3.26
CA LYS A 80 11.49 7.36 -4.62
C LYS A 80 10.70 6.58 -5.68
N TYR A 81 10.23 5.38 -5.35
CA TYR A 81 9.65 4.41 -6.29
C TYR A 81 8.25 3.92 -5.87
N GLY A 82 7.79 4.25 -4.67
CA GLY A 82 6.54 3.76 -4.12
C GLY A 82 5.32 4.55 -4.59
N ASN A 83 4.14 3.93 -4.48
CA ASN A 83 2.87 4.64 -4.67
C ASN A 83 2.68 5.71 -3.58
N PRO A 84 2.63 7.02 -3.93
CA PRO A 84 2.48 8.09 -2.94
C PRO A 84 1.10 8.08 -2.27
N ASN A 85 0.10 7.47 -2.91
CA ASN A 85 -1.28 7.39 -2.41
C ASN A 85 -1.51 6.18 -1.49
N LYS A 86 -0.46 5.61 -0.88
CA LYS A 86 -0.62 4.54 0.09
C LYS A 86 -1.40 5.03 1.32
N GLN A 87 -2.15 4.15 1.97
CA GLN A 87 -2.72 4.47 3.28
C GLN A 87 -1.58 4.56 4.31
N ALA A 88 -1.77 5.35 5.37
CA ALA A 88 -0.71 5.71 6.33
C ALA A 88 0.05 4.50 6.92
N ASN A 89 -0.63 3.35 7.04
CA ASN A 89 -0.08 2.11 7.61
C ASN A 89 0.03 0.96 6.59
N SER A 90 -0.18 1.22 5.29
CA SER A 90 -0.01 0.20 4.26
C SER A 90 1.47 0.00 3.92
N PRO A 91 1.89 -1.23 3.61
CA PRO A 91 3.19 -1.47 2.99
C PRO A 91 3.37 -0.66 1.70
N TRP A 92 4.62 -0.39 1.34
CA TRP A 92 4.92 0.23 0.05
C TRP A 92 4.59 -0.73 -1.09
N THR A 93 3.95 -0.20 -2.14
CA THR A 93 3.76 -0.88 -3.42
C THR A 93 4.67 -0.24 -4.44
N PHE A 94 5.41 -1.06 -5.18
CA PHE A 94 6.40 -0.62 -6.16
C PHE A 94 6.03 -1.11 -7.55
N ALA A 95 6.10 -0.22 -8.54
CA ALA A 95 6.13 -0.62 -9.94
C ALA A 95 7.59 -0.82 -10.36
N VAL A 96 7.90 -1.95 -11.01
CA VAL A 96 9.28 -2.26 -11.44
C VAL A 96 9.32 -2.74 -12.89
N ARG A 97 10.45 -2.46 -13.56
CA ARG A 97 10.81 -3.02 -14.86
C ARG A 97 11.93 -4.02 -14.67
N LEU A 98 11.80 -5.18 -15.29
CA LEU A 98 12.80 -6.24 -15.30
C LEU A 98 12.76 -6.98 -16.62
N GLU A 99 13.92 -7.44 -17.06
CA GLU A 99 14.06 -8.43 -18.13
C GLU A 99 14.58 -9.71 -17.49
N GLY A 100 14.01 -10.85 -17.88
CA GLY A 100 14.34 -12.12 -17.25
C GLY A 100 14.01 -13.31 -18.13
N ARG A 101 14.57 -14.46 -17.77
CA ARG A 101 14.26 -15.75 -18.38
C ARG A 101 13.21 -16.46 -17.52
N ILE A 102 12.19 -17.01 -18.15
CA ILE A 102 11.23 -17.89 -17.48
C ILE A 102 11.96 -19.19 -17.13
N VAL A 103 11.97 -19.55 -15.84
CA VAL A 103 12.65 -20.75 -15.34
C VAL A 103 11.68 -21.85 -14.89
N ALA A 104 10.46 -21.47 -14.53
CA ALA A 104 9.39 -22.39 -14.14
C ALA A 104 8.05 -21.69 -14.33
N ALA A 105 6.99 -22.47 -14.55
CA ALA A 105 5.61 -22.00 -14.54
C ALA A 105 4.90 -22.56 -13.31
N ASN A 106 4.26 -21.70 -12.52
CA ASN A 106 3.37 -22.10 -11.44
C ASN A 106 1.95 -21.70 -11.83
N THR A 107 1.12 -22.70 -12.14
CA THR A 107 -0.29 -22.53 -12.55
C THR A 107 -1.27 -22.88 -11.42
N GLN A 108 -0.79 -22.94 -10.17
CA GLN A 108 -1.62 -23.30 -9.01
C GLN A 108 -2.49 -22.14 -8.50
N SER A 109 -2.25 -20.92 -8.98
CA SER A 109 -3.08 -19.76 -8.67
C SER A 109 -3.81 -19.30 -9.93
N ARG A 110 -5.13 -19.16 -9.79
CA ARG A 110 -6.18 -18.75 -10.74
C ARG A 110 -5.84 -18.79 -12.22
#